data_AF-A0A2V9XLE3-F1
#
_entry.id   AF-A0A2V9XLE3-F1
#
_cell.length_a   1.000
_cell.length_b   1.000
_cell.length_c   1.000
_cell.angle_alpha   90.00
_cell.angle_beta   90.00
_cell.angle_gamma   90.00
#
_symmetry.space_group_name_H-M   'P 1'
#
loop_
_entity.id
_entity.type
_entity.pdbx_description
1 polymer ?
#
loop_
_entity_poly.entity_id
_entity_poly.type
_entity_poly.pdbx_seq_one_letter_code
_entity_poly.pdbx_strand_id
1 'polypeptide(L)'
;MPLDELHPFNDAEIANIPAKRGVYVLYQLQNPLDANGSGNLRKAVIRAKAGLPNATHFAVELLDVSASELRARVRKLRQEMTQVRSAGGRRDAKVRA
;
A
#
# COMPACT_ATOMS: atom_id res chain seq x y z
N MET A 1 3.46 5.22 -11.77
CA MET A 1 3.27 5.86 -10.46
C MET A 1 4.24 5.19 -9.49
N PRO A 2 5.05 5.96 -8.77
CA PRO A 2 5.95 5.45 -7.74
C PRO A 2 5.21 5.26 -6.40
N LEU A 3 5.75 4.42 -5.49
CA LEU A 3 5.18 4.23 -4.15
C LEU A 3 5.31 5.46 -3.24
N ASP A 4 6.07 6.47 -3.67
CA ASP A 4 6.35 7.67 -2.90
C ASP A 4 5.22 8.71 -3.00
N GLU A 5 4.28 8.52 -3.93
CA GLU A 5 3.14 9.40 -4.14
C GLU A 5 1.89 8.85 -3.41
N LEU A 6 1.51 9.51 -2.31
CA LEU A 6 0.31 9.17 -1.54
C LEU A 6 -0.91 9.85 -2.14
N HIS A 7 -1.85 9.05 -2.63
CA HIS A 7 -3.12 9.50 -3.15
C HIS A 7 -4.22 9.34 -2.09
N PRO A 8 -5.13 10.32 -1.94
CA PRO A 8 -6.32 10.16 -1.11
C PRO A 8 -7.13 8.92 -1.51
N PHE A 9 -7.60 8.14 -0.54
CA PHE A 9 -8.34 6.90 -0.81
C PHE A 9 -9.82 7.15 -1.11
N ASN A 10 -10.10 7.88 -2.19
CA ASN A 10 -11.43 8.23 -2.68
C ASN A 10 -11.70 7.67 -4.10
N ASP A 11 -12.95 7.69 -4.54
CA ASP A 11 -13.34 7.06 -5.81
C ASP A 11 -12.75 7.76 -7.05
N ALA A 12 -12.52 9.06 -7.00
CA ALA A 12 -11.93 9.83 -8.10
C ALA A 12 -10.47 9.42 -8.34
N GLU A 13 -9.67 9.34 -7.28
CA GLU A 13 -8.28 8.90 -7.35
C GLU A 13 -8.16 7.43 -7.75
N ILE A 14 -9.04 6.58 -7.22
CA ILE A 14 -9.07 5.16 -7.58
C ILE A 14 -9.40 4.97 -9.08
N ALA A 15 -10.27 5.81 -9.65
CA ALA A 15 -10.58 5.76 -11.07
C ALA A 15 -9.37 6.06 -11.97
N ASN A 16 -8.42 6.87 -11.48
CA ASN A 16 -7.18 7.22 -12.19
C ASN A 16 -6.13 6.09 -12.18
N ILE A 17 -6.28 5.07 -11.33
CA ILE A 17 -5.34 3.95 -11.26
C ILE A 17 -5.36 3.16 -12.59
N PRO A 18 -4.20 2.92 -13.23
CA PRO A 18 -4.13 2.07 -14.41
C PRO A 18 -4.60 0.64 -14.12
N ALA A 19 -5.41 0.08 -15.02
CA ALA A 19 -5.85 -1.32 -14.97
C ALA A 19 -4.74 -2.29 -15.40
N LYS A 20 -3.54 -2.14 -14.82
CA LYS A 20 -2.34 -2.92 -15.12
C LYS A 20 -1.89 -3.71 -13.89
N ARG A 21 -0.90 -4.59 -14.11
CA ARG A 21 -0.22 -5.33 -13.06
C ARG A 21 0.63 -4.40 -12.20
N GLY A 22 0.68 -4.69 -10.90
CA GLY A 22 1.55 -4.01 -9.97
C GLY A 22 1.20 -4.28 -8.51
N VAL A 23 1.74 -3.45 -7.64
CA VAL A 23 1.53 -3.49 -6.19
C VAL A 23 0.84 -2.21 -5.71
N TYR A 24 0.12 -2.33 -4.60
CA TYR A 24 -0.44 -1.18 -3.89
C TYR A 24 -0.12 -1.30 -2.40
N VAL A 25 -0.02 -0.14 -1.75
CA VAL A 25 0.10 -0.01 -0.31
C VAL A 25 -1.01 0.92 0.17
N LEU A 26 -1.72 0.52 1.22
CA LEU A 26 -2.74 1.33 1.88
C LEU A 26 -2.16 1.93 3.14
N TYR A 27 -2.58 3.15 3.46
CA TYR A 27 -2.09 3.91 4.60
C TYR A 27 -3.25 4.51 5.39
N GLN A 28 -3.04 4.64 6.70
CA GLN A 28 -3.79 5.56 7.54
C GLN A 28 -2.87 6.73 7.85
N LEU A 29 -3.16 7.89 7.26
CA LEU A 29 -2.25 9.03 7.19
C LEU A 29 -0.92 8.59 6.56
N GLN A 30 0.16 8.54 7.33
CA GLN A 30 1.48 8.08 6.88
C GLN A 30 1.83 6.66 7.38
N ASN A 31 0.95 6.02 8.15
CA ASN A 31 1.21 4.68 8.67
C ASN A 31 0.73 3.62 7.68
N PRO A 32 1.63 2.78 7.12
CA PRO A 32 1.23 1.76 6.17
C PRO A 32 0.39 0.67 6.87
N LEU A 33 -0.78 0.33 6.32
CA LEU A 33 -1.79 -0.61 6.86
C LEU A 33 -1.78 -1.99 6.16
N ASP A 34 -1.68 -2.03 4.85
CA ASP A 34 -1.59 -3.28 4.09
C ASP A 34 -0.84 -3.04 2.78
N ALA A 35 -0.22 -4.09 2.26
CA ALA A 35 0.34 -4.11 0.92
C ALA A 35 0.00 -5.40 0.21
N ASN A 36 -0.36 -5.30 -1.06
CA ASN A 36 -0.69 -6.45 -1.89
C ASN A 36 -0.38 -6.19 -3.37
N GLY A 37 -0.47 -7.24 -4.17
CA GLY A 37 -0.21 -7.21 -5.62
C GLY A 37 -1.39 -7.75 -6.41
N SER A 38 -1.57 -7.24 -7.62
CA SER A 38 -2.64 -7.69 -8.51
C SER A 38 -2.22 -7.55 -9.98
N GLY A 39 -2.77 -8.41 -10.83
CA GLY A 39 -2.72 -8.23 -12.29
C GLY A 39 -3.58 -7.06 -12.80
N ASN A 40 -4.50 -6.58 -11.96
CA ASN A 40 -5.31 -5.38 -12.21
C ASN A 40 -5.41 -4.57 -10.92
N LEU A 41 -4.60 -3.52 -10.83
CA LEU A 41 -4.52 -2.68 -9.64
C LEU A 41 -5.81 -1.96 -9.32
N ARG A 42 -6.46 -1.34 -10.31
CA ARG A 42 -7.73 -0.63 -10.11
C ARG A 42 -8.77 -1.52 -9.42
N LYS A 43 -9.00 -2.74 -9.93
CA LYS A 43 -9.96 -3.67 -9.33
C LYS A 43 -9.56 -4.10 -7.92
N ALA A 44 -8.27 -4.29 -7.66
CA ALA A 44 -7.80 -4.71 -6.35
C ALA A 44 -7.97 -3.60 -5.30
N VAL A 45 -7.65 -2.37 -5.65
CA VAL A 45 -7.78 -1.21 -4.75
C VAL A 45 -9.25 -0.91 -4.45
N ILE A 46 -10.16 -1.03 -5.44
CA ILE A 46 -11.62 -0.95 -5.21
C ILE A 46 -12.07 -2.00 -4.19
N ARG A 47 -11.63 -3.25 -4.33
CA ARG A 47 -11.98 -4.32 -3.38
C ARG A 47 -11.41 -4.07 -1.99
N ALA A 48 -10.20 -3.53 -1.91
CA ALA A 48 -9.56 -3.25 -0.64
C ALA A 48 -10.29 -2.14 0.14
N LYS A 49 -10.95 -1.19 -0.55
CA LYS A 49 -11.78 -0.16 0.08
C LYS A 49 -12.91 -0.74 0.92
N ALA A 50 -13.50 -1.85 0.50
CA ALA A 50 -14.54 -2.54 1.27
C ALA A 50 -14.00 -3.27 2.51
N GLY A 51 -12.73 -3.69 2.50
CA GLY A 51 -12.12 -4.47 3.58
C GLY A 51 -11.37 -3.65 4.64
N LEU A 52 -11.01 -2.39 4.33
CA LEU A 52 -10.17 -1.55 5.19
C LEU A 52 -10.73 -0.13 5.30
N PRO A 53 -11.79 0.09 6.11
CA PRO A 53 -12.45 1.41 6.24
C PRO A 53 -11.55 2.49 6.87
N ASN A 54 -10.48 2.09 7.57
CA ASN A 54 -9.56 3.01 8.25
C ASN A 54 -8.43 3.54 7.34
N ALA A 55 -8.33 3.03 6.11
CA ALA A 55 -7.35 3.52 5.15
C ALA A 55 -7.78 4.89 4.62
N THR A 56 -6.87 5.86 4.65
CA THR A 56 -7.12 7.22 4.17
C THR A 56 -6.32 7.56 2.91
N HIS A 57 -5.22 6.86 2.65
CA HIS A 57 -4.39 7.05 1.46
C HIS A 57 -3.96 5.72 0.86
N PHE A 58 -3.53 5.76 -0.41
CA PHE A 58 -2.90 4.64 -1.09
C PHE A 58 -1.74 5.10 -1.95
N ALA A 59 -0.80 4.19 -2.21
CA ALA A 59 0.22 4.35 -3.23
C ALA A 59 0.21 3.11 -4.14
N VAL A 60 0.58 3.28 -5.41
CA VAL A 60 0.67 2.17 -6.37
C VAL A 60 1.98 2.20 -7.14
N GLU A 61 2.52 1.02 -7.41
CA GLU A 61 3.68 0.82 -8.27
C GLU A 61 3.30 -0.15 -9.38
N LEU A 62 3.41 0.31 -10.63
CA LEU A 62 3.17 -0.52 -11.81
C LEU A 62 4.39 -1.41 -12.04
N LEU A 63 4.15 -2.70 -12.29
CA LEU A 63 5.22 -3.66 -12.52
C LEU A 63 4.92 -4.49 -13.77
N ASP A 64 5.87 -4.50 -14.69
CA ASP A 64 5.86 -5.42 -15.83
C ASP A 64 6.77 -6.62 -15.54
N VAL A 65 6.33 -7.45 -14.59
CA VAL A 65 7.08 -8.58 -14.06
C VAL A 65 6.21 -9.83 -13.99
N SER A 66 6.81 -11.00 -13.87
CA SER A 66 6.11 -12.27 -13.71
C SER A 66 5.31 -12.34 -12.40
N ALA A 67 4.40 -13.32 -12.30
CA ALA A 67 3.61 -13.51 -11.09
C ALA A 67 4.44 -13.94 -9.87
N SER A 68 5.59 -14.61 -10.07
CA SER A 68 6.53 -14.94 -9.00
C SER A 68 7.24 -13.69 -8.48
N GLU A 69 7.72 -12.84 -9.38
CA GLU A 69 8.38 -11.57 -9.04
C GLU A 69 7.43 -10.60 -8.34
N LEU A 70 6.18 -10.52 -8.79
CA LEU A 70 5.15 -9.73 -8.12
C LEU A 70 4.96 -10.19 -6.66
N ARG A 71 4.86 -11.50 -6.43
CA ARG A 71 4.73 -12.06 -5.07
C ARG A 71 5.96 -11.76 -4.22
N ALA A 72 7.16 -11.86 -4.81
CA ALA A 72 8.41 -11.51 -4.13
C ALA A 72 8.42 -10.03 -3.72
N ARG A 73 7.98 -9.12 -4.61
CA ARG A 73 7.88 -7.68 -4.33
C ARG A 73 6.89 -7.38 -3.21
N VAL A 74 5.71 -8.00 -3.23
CA VAL A 74 4.71 -7.87 -2.14
C VAL A 74 5.29 -8.35 -0.80
N ARG A 75 5.98 -9.49 -0.78
CA ARG A 75 6.62 -10.00 0.44
C ARG A 75 7.66 -9.01 0.98
N LYS A 76 8.50 -8.44 0.10
CA LYS A 76 9.49 -7.43 0.48
C LYS A 76 8.82 -6.17 1.06
N LEU A 77 7.77 -5.67 0.42
CA LEU A 77 7.01 -4.51 0.90
C LEU A 77 6.41 -4.75 2.30
N ARG A 78 5.83 -5.93 2.53
CA ARG A 78 5.29 -6.27 3.86
C ARG A 78 6.38 -6.30 4.94
N GLN A 79 7.58 -6.76 4.60
CA GLN A 79 8.73 -6.73 5.52
C GLN A 79 9.16 -5.29 5.82
N GLU A 80 9.28 -4.43 4.80
CA GLU A 80 9.59 -3.01 4.94
C GLU A 80 8.54 -2.30 5.83
N MET A 81 7.25 -2.54 5.61
CA MET A 81 6.17 -1.99 6.42
C MET A 81 6.25 -2.43 7.90
N THR A 82 6.60 -3.70 8.14
CA THR A 82 6.76 -4.23 9.50
C THR A 82 7.89 -3.51 10.24
N GLN A 83 8.98 -3.18 9.55
CA GLN A 83 10.08 -2.40 10.11
C GLN A 83 9.64 -0.96 10.41
N VAL A 84 8.90 -0.31 9.50
CA VAL A 84 8.37 1.05 9.71
C VAL A 84 7.46 1.12 10.93
N ARG A 85 6.53 0.17 11.09
CA ARG A 85 5.65 0.09 12.26
C ARG A 85 6.42 -0.13 13.56
N SER A 86 7.42 -1.01 13.53
CA SER A 86 8.26 -1.30 14.68
C SER A 86 9.13 -0.09 15.08
N ALA A 87 9.56 0.71 14.12
CA ALA A 87 10.32 1.94 14.36
C ALA A 87 9.45 3.09 14.87
N GLY A 88 8.21 3.23 14.36
CA GLY A 88 7.21 4.18 14.87
C GLY A 88 6.85 3.91 16.33
N GLY A 89 6.59 2.65 16.68
CA GLY A 89 6.29 2.26 18.07
C GLY A 89 7.43 2.48 19.07
N ARG A 90 8.70 2.45 18.62
CA ARG A 90 9.85 2.76 19.50
C ARG A 90 10.01 4.25 19.79
N ARG A 91 9.51 5.15 18.91
CA ARG A 91 9.57 6.60 19.17
C ARG A 91 8.53 7.01 20.22
N ASP A 92 7.34 6.41 20.20
CA ASP A 92 6.30 6.69 21.20
C ASP A 92 6.64 6.12 22.59
N ALA A 93 7.40 5.03 22.66
CA ALA A 93 7.85 4.45 23.94
C ALA A 93 8.85 5.33 24.70
N LYS A 94 9.50 6.31 24.05
CA LYS A 94 10.51 7.18 24.69
C LYS A 94 9.93 8.49 25.24
N VAL A 95 8.64 8.77 24.99
CA VAL A 95 7.97 10.01 25.45
C VAL A 95 7.17 9.80 26.75
N ARG A 96 7.16 8.57 27.29
CA ARG A 96 6.49 8.23 28.57
C ARG A 96 7.46 7.68 29.61
N ALA A 97 8.64 8.30 29.74
CA ALA A 97 9.56 8.06 30.86
C ALA A 97 9.57 9.27 31.78
#